data_AF-A0A7S3AJQ9-F1
#
_entry.id   AF-A0A7S3AJQ9-F1
#
_cell.length_a   1.000
_cell.length_b   1.000
_cell.length_c   1.000
_cell.angle_alpha   90.00
_cell.angle_beta   90.00
_cell.angle_gamma   90.00
#
_symmetry.space_group_name_H-M   'P 1'
#
loop_
_entity.id
_entity.type
_entity.pdbx_description
1 polymer ?
#
loop_
_entity_poly.entity_id
_entity_poly.type
_entity_poly.pdbx_seq_one_letter_code
_entity_poly.pdbx_strand_id
1 'polypeptide(L)'
;MTLYASDARADGTIKAHCLLDLYEPKTLVAVIESLIDVEQSVAAIYRGDEGECVIRVWICDVARLHRLRDTILIGDFDQKLTDALKGTPSKLDVPLNRLSIVVDRSHFAERYEASILQLEELTPHQEQKLTECEAAGDDVDIHVMAPAGAGKTFVALHLLLRTLRGKDARVLFVARSPALCFFVAKWLARRVKALRERRQLL
;
A
#
# COMPACT_ATOMS: atom_id res chain seq x y z
N MET A 1 2.25 -1.45 -8.64
CA MET A 1 3.44 -0.56 -8.59
C MET A 1 3.80 -0.17 -10.00
N THR A 2 4.47 0.97 -10.18
CA THR A 2 4.94 1.46 -11.49
C THR A 2 6.45 1.55 -11.46
N LEU A 3 7.12 1.06 -12.52
CA LEU A 3 8.57 1.06 -12.68
C LEU A 3 8.97 1.88 -13.90
N TYR A 4 10.02 2.66 -13.74
CA TYR A 4 10.69 3.39 -14.79
C TYR A 4 12.09 2.83 -14.99
N ALA A 5 12.47 2.54 -16.23
CA ALA A 5 13.81 2.12 -16.59
C ALA A 5 14.46 3.18 -17.46
N SER A 6 15.69 3.57 -17.10
CA SER A 6 16.44 4.58 -17.82
C SER A 6 17.89 4.15 -18.02
N ASP A 7 18.46 4.47 -19.18
CA ASP A 7 19.85 4.24 -19.53
C ASP A 7 20.56 5.60 -19.71
N ALA A 8 21.63 5.83 -18.96
CA ALA A 8 22.46 7.03 -19.07
C ALA A 8 23.55 6.81 -20.11
N ARG A 9 23.41 7.44 -21.28
CA ARG A 9 24.38 7.31 -22.38
C ARG A 9 25.63 8.14 -22.13
N ALA A 10 26.72 7.77 -22.82
CA ALA A 10 28.01 8.44 -22.71
C ALA A 10 28.01 9.91 -23.17
N ASP A 11 26.99 10.32 -23.92
CA ASP A 11 26.72 11.70 -24.35
C ASP A 11 25.91 12.53 -23.33
N GLY A 12 25.58 11.95 -22.17
CA GLY A 12 24.76 12.58 -21.13
C GLY A 12 23.25 12.51 -21.39
N THR A 13 22.79 11.88 -22.49
CA THR A 13 21.37 11.70 -22.76
C THR A 13 20.79 10.52 -21.97
N ILE A 14 19.62 10.72 -21.38
CA ILE A 14 18.88 9.66 -20.67
C ILE A 14 17.85 9.09 -21.63
N LYS A 15 17.96 7.81 -21.95
CA LYS A 15 16.95 7.10 -22.75
C LYS A 15 16.04 6.29 -21.83
N ALA A 16 14.74 6.56 -21.87
CA ALA A 16 13.73 5.75 -21.19
C ALA A 16 13.47 4.45 -21.96
N HIS A 17 13.33 3.35 -21.22
CA HIS A 17 13.04 2.03 -21.76
C HIS A 17 11.90 1.38 -20.96
N CYS A 18 10.99 0.70 -21.66
CA CYS A 18 10.06 -0.20 -21.00
C CYS A 18 10.78 -1.51 -20.67
N LEU A 19 10.66 -2.00 -19.44
CA LEU A 19 11.31 -3.25 -19.04
C LEU A 19 10.86 -4.46 -19.87
N LEU A 20 9.65 -4.43 -20.42
CA LEU A 20 9.12 -5.49 -21.29
C LEU A 20 9.85 -5.58 -22.65
N ASP A 21 10.52 -4.51 -23.08
CA ASP A 21 11.39 -4.51 -24.27
C ASP A 21 12.75 -5.14 -24.00
N LEU A 22 13.22 -5.03 -22.75
CA LEU A 22 14.55 -5.48 -22.35
C LEU A 22 14.55 -6.93 -21.86
N TYR A 23 13.46 -7.38 -21.23
CA TYR A 23 13.38 -8.69 -20.57
C TYR A 23 12.12 -9.46 -20.98
N GLU A 24 12.19 -10.79 -20.87
CA GLU A 24 10.99 -11.61 -20.98
C GLU A 24 10.08 -11.42 -19.76
N PRO A 25 8.74 -11.35 -19.94
CA PRO A 25 7.82 -11.18 -18.82
C PRO A 25 7.99 -12.22 -17.72
N LYS A 26 8.27 -13.48 -18.09
CA LYS A 26 8.51 -14.57 -17.11
C LYS A 26 9.72 -14.30 -16.22
N THR A 27 10.78 -13.76 -16.81
CA THR A 27 12.00 -13.39 -16.10
C THR A 27 11.76 -12.24 -15.13
N LEU A 28 11.05 -11.20 -15.59
CA LEU A 28 10.66 -10.07 -14.73
C LEU A 28 9.82 -10.54 -13.54
N VAL A 29 8.80 -11.38 -13.78
CA VAL A 29 7.96 -11.94 -12.71
C VAL A 29 8.82 -12.67 -11.68
N ALA A 30 9.69 -13.58 -12.12
CA ALA A 30 10.52 -14.38 -11.20
C ALA A 30 11.43 -13.51 -10.32
N VAL A 31 12.05 -12.47 -10.90
CA VAL A 31 12.90 -11.53 -10.15
C VAL A 31 12.10 -10.68 -9.17
N ILE A 32 10.93 -10.21 -9.58
CA ILE A 32 10.07 -9.39 -8.72
C ILE A 32 9.52 -10.23 -7.56
N GLU A 33 9.10 -11.46 -7.82
CA GLU A 33 8.59 -12.37 -6.79
C GLU A 33 9.65 -12.76 -5.77
N SER A 34 10.90 -12.97 -6.20
CA SER A 34 12.00 -13.24 -5.27
C SER A 34 12.33 -12.03 -4.37
N LEU A 35 12.22 -10.80 -4.90
CA LEU A 35 12.49 -9.58 -4.14
C LEU A 35 11.36 -9.17 -3.20
N ILE A 36 10.12 -9.54 -3.53
CA ILE A 36 8.95 -9.33 -2.66
C ILE A 36 8.84 -10.47 -1.63
N ASP A 37 9.69 -11.50 -1.71
CA ASP A 37 9.73 -12.68 -0.84
C ASP A 37 8.40 -13.45 -0.82
N VAL A 38 7.72 -13.49 -1.98
CA VAL A 38 6.43 -14.19 -2.08
C VAL A 38 6.21 -14.73 -3.50
N GLU A 39 6.06 -16.05 -3.60
CA GLU A 39 5.71 -16.74 -4.85
C GLU A 39 4.30 -16.37 -5.32
N GLN A 40 4.10 -16.31 -6.64
CA GLN A 40 2.80 -16.09 -7.30
C GLN A 40 2.10 -14.79 -6.88
N SER A 41 2.91 -13.76 -6.62
CA SER A 41 2.44 -12.44 -6.23
C SER A 41 2.03 -11.58 -7.41
N VAL A 42 2.66 -11.80 -8.57
CA VAL A 42 2.49 -10.92 -9.71
C VAL A 42 1.29 -11.38 -10.52
N ALA A 43 0.20 -10.63 -10.44
CA ALA A 43 -1.03 -10.92 -11.16
C ALA A 43 -0.97 -10.52 -12.64
N ALA A 44 -0.27 -9.42 -12.95
CA ALA A 44 -0.08 -8.97 -14.33
C ALA A 44 1.08 -7.98 -14.45
N ILE A 45 1.67 -7.92 -15.64
CA ILE A 45 2.63 -6.89 -16.05
C ILE A 45 2.15 -6.29 -17.36
N TYR A 46 2.15 -4.97 -17.45
CA TYR A 46 1.72 -4.23 -18.65
C TYR A 46 2.63 -3.05 -18.93
N ARG A 47 2.67 -2.66 -20.20
CA ARG A 47 3.27 -1.41 -20.65
C ARG A 47 2.29 -0.27 -20.33
N GLY A 48 2.80 0.80 -19.74
CA GLY A 48 2.08 2.07 -19.63
C GLY A 48 2.38 3.01 -20.78
N ASP A 49 1.64 4.11 -20.86
CA ASP A 49 1.56 4.95 -22.04
C ASP A 49 2.83 5.81 -22.27
N GLU A 50 3.60 6.07 -21.21
CA GLU A 50 4.83 6.86 -21.23
C GLU A 50 6.10 5.98 -21.23
N GLY A 51 5.94 4.68 -21.49
CA GLY A 51 7.04 3.72 -21.51
C GLY A 51 7.36 3.10 -20.14
N GLU A 52 6.55 3.39 -19.13
CA GLU A 52 6.61 2.73 -17.82
C GLU A 52 6.21 1.26 -17.89
N CYS A 53 6.71 0.49 -16.94
CA CYS A 53 6.30 -0.90 -16.73
C CYS A 53 5.45 -0.94 -15.47
N VAL A 54 4.18 -1.32 -15.61
CA VAL A 54 3.26 -1.37 -14.49
C VAL A 54 3.03 -2.81 -14.08
N ILE A 55 3.15 -3.06 -12.78
CA ILE A 55 3.03 -4.39 -12.19
C ILE A 55 1.86 -4.40 -11.23
N ARG A 56 0.93 -5.33 -11.45
CA ARG A 56 -0.15 -5.65 -10.51
C ARG A 56 0.31 -6.78 -9.60
N VAL A 57 0.30 -6.51 -8.31
CA VAL A 57 0.62 -7.47 -7.27
C VAL A 57 -0.67 -7.83 -6.55
N TRP A 58 -0.97 -9.12 -6.43
CA TRP A 58 -2.06 -9.60 -5.62
C TRP A 58 -1.64 -9.63 -4.15
N ILE A 59 -2.51 -9.12 -3.29
CA ILE A 59 -2.30 -9.01 -1.85
C ILE A 59 -3.48 -9.70 -1.16
N CYS A 60 -3.17 -10.76 -0.41
CA CYS A 60 -4.16 -11.60 0.26
C CYS A 60 -4.51 -11.13 1.68
N ASP A 61 -3.63 -10.36 2.33
CA ASP A 61 -3.82 -9.89 3.69
C ASP A 61 -3.13 -8.54 3.96
N VAL A 62 -3.56 -7.86 5.03
CA VAL A 62 -3.08 -6.53 5.40
C VAL A 62 -1.64 -6.56 5.91
N ALA A 63 -1.20 -7.64 6.55
CA ALA A 63 0.18 -7.76 7.01
C ALA A 63 1.15 -7.82 5.81
N ARG A 64 0.76 -8.50 4.73
CA ARG A 64 1.48 -8.54 3.46
C ARG A 64 1.52 -7.18 2.78
N LEU A 65 0.40 -6.43 2.80
CA LEU A 65 0.38 -5.05 2.32
C LEU A 65 1.40 -4.17 3.06
N HIS A 66 1.52 -4.32 4.39
CA HIS A 66 2.49 -3.59 5.20
C HIS A 66 3.94 -4.01 4.93
N ARG A 67 4.23 -5.31 4.81
CA ARG A 67 5.57 -5.79 4.43
C ARG A 67 5.98 -5.24 3.06
N LEU A 68 5.08 -5.31 2.08
CA LEU A 68 5.34 -4.75 0.75
C LEU A 68 5.60 -3.24 0.79
N ARG A 69 4.83 -2.49 1.60
CA ARG A 69 5.08 -1.07 1.83
C ARG A 69 6.47 -0.84 2.37
N ASP A 70 6.88 -1.59 3.37
CA ASP A 70 8.19 -1.45 4.00
C ASP A 70 9.30 -1.72 2.99
N THR A 71 9.20 -2.80 2.21
CA THR A 71 10.14 -3.11 1.13
C THR A 71 10.26 -1.98 0.10
N ILE A 72 9.15 -1.38 -0.33
CA ILE A 72 9.16 -0.37 -1.40
C ILE A 72 9.52 1.04 -0.90
N LEU A 73 9.06 1.43 0.29
CA LEU A 73 9.20 2.80 0.79
C LEU A 73 10.44 3.03 1.66
N ILE A 74 11.01 2.00 2.30
CA ILE A 74 12.21 2.15 3.16
C ILE A 74 13.47 2.40 2.32
N GLY A 75 13.45 2.03 1.03
CA GLY A 75 14.45 2.45 0.06
C GLY A 75 15.65 1.53 -0.02
N ASP A 76 15.51 0.47 -0.82
CA ASP A 76 16.60 -0.35 -1.39
C ASP A 76 16.09 -1.26 -2.52
N PHE A 77 14.77 -1.44 -2.62
CA PHE A 77 14.13 -2.26 -3.66
C PHE A 77 14.57 -1.88 -5.08
N ASP A 78 14.68 -0.59 -5.40
CA ASP A 78 15.12 -0.12 -6.71
C ASP A 78 16.53 -0.63 -7.07
N GLN A 79 17.44 -0.58 -6.09
CA GLN A 79 18.80 -1.04 -6.23
C GLN A 79 18.84 -2.57 -6.34
N LYS A 80 18.14 -3.28 -5.46
CA LYS A 80 18.04 -4.75 -5.48
C LYS A 80 17.45 -5.26 -6.79
N LEU A 81 16.42 -4.58 -7.32
CA LEU A 81 15.79 -4.90 -8.59
C LEU A 81 16.73 -4.66 -9.76
N THR A 82 17.43 -3.51 -9.76
CA THR A 82 18.43 -3.19 -10.77
C THR A 82 19.56 -4.23 -10.78
N ASP A 83 20.08 -4.61 -9.62
CA ASP A 83 21.19 -5.57 -9.51
C ASP A 83 20.77 -7.00 -9.92
N ALA A 84 19.58 -7.43 -9.51
CA ALA A 84 19.04 -8.72 -9.91
C ALA A 84 18.84 -8.81 -11.43
N LEU A 85 18.32 -7.76 -12.06
CA LEU A 85 18.07 -7.74 -13.51
C LEU A 85 19.35 -7.59 -14.34
N LYS A 86 20.40 -6.96 -13.81
CA LYS A 86 21.74 -6.94 -14.45
C LYS A 86 22.37 -8.33 -14.53
N GLY A 87 22.08 -9.21 -13.57
CA GLY A 87 22.56 -10.60 -13.55
C GLY A 87 21.81 -11.54 -14.48
N THR A 88 20.77 -11.07 -15.18
CA THR A 88 19.84 -11.93 -15.92
C THR A 88 19.97 -11.70 -17.44
N PRO A 89 19.90 -12.76 -18.28
CA PRO A 89 19.97 -12.59 -19.73
C PRO A 89 18.84 -11.69 -20.24
N SER A 90 19.20 -10.72 -21.07
CA SER A 90 18.27 -9.76 -21.65
C SER A 90 18.03 -10.04 -23.13
N LYS A 91 16.91 -9.55 -23.66
CA LYS A 91 16.53 -9.69 -25.07
C LYS A 91 17.47 -8.96 -26.02
N LEU A 92 18.18 -7.97 -25.49
CA LEU A 92 19.10 -7.14 -26.24
C LEU A 92 20.52 -7.49 -25.82
N ASP A 93 21.41 -7.70 -26.78
CA ASP A 93 22.85 -7.95 -26.53
C ASP A 93 23.57 -6.63 -26.17
N VAL A 94 22.92 -5.82 -25.33
CA VAL A 94 23.36 -4.48 -24.93
C VAL A 94 23.91 -4.58 -23.51
N PRO A 95 25.07 -3.97 -23.22
CA PRO A 95 25.59 -3.93 -21.87
C PRO A 95 24.64 -3.15 -20.96
N LEU A 96 23.86 -3.86 -20.13
CA LEU A 96 22.90 -3.34 -19.16
C LEU A 96 23.55 -2.73 -17.91
N ASN A 97 24.87 -2.58 -17.92
CA ASN A 97 25.64 -2.02 -16.80
C ASN A 97 25.26 -0.57 -16.47
N ARG A 98 24.57 0.12 -17.38
CA ARG A 98 24.08 1.50 -17.23
C ARG A 98 22.57 1.62 -16.97
N LEU A 99 21.84 0.51 -16.93
CA LEU A 99 20.41 0.53 -16.63
C LEU A 99 20.18 0.90 -15.16
N SER A 100 19.33 1.90 -14.93
CA SER A 100 18.79 2.27 -13.63
C SER A 100 17.27 2.07 -13.65
N ILE A 101 16.77 1.33 -12.66
CA ILE A 101 15.34 1.05 -12.48
C ILE A 101 14.87 1.74 -11.21
N VAL A 102 13.78 2.50 -11.32
CA VAL A 102 13.21 3.27 -10.21
C VAL A 102 11.73 2.94 -10.08
N VAL A 103 11.28 2.60 -8.87
CA VAL A 103 9.86 2.49 -8.54
C VAL A 103 9.28 3.88 -8.27
N ASP A 104 8.08 4.11 -8.80
CA ASP A 104 7.28 5.26 -8.38
C ASP A 104 6.74 5.06 -6.95
N ARG A 105 7.49 5.60 -5.99
CA ARG A 105 7.13 5.54 -4.57
C ARG A 105 5.91 6.39 -4.25
N SER A 106 5.70 7.49 -4.97
CA SER A 106 4.54 8.38 -4.77
C SER A 106 3.27 7.66 -5.20
N HIS A 107 3.24 7.13 -6.43
CA HIS A 107 2.11 6.34 -6.91
C HIS A 107 1.87 5.10 -6.03
N PHE A 108 2.94 4.42 -5.58
CA PHE A 108 2.79 3.31 -4.64
C PHE A 108 2.16 3.76 -3.32
N ALA A 109 2.64 4.86 -2.72
CA ALA A 109 2.12 5.37 -1.46
C ALA A 109 0.62 5.76 -1.56
N GLU A 110 0.21 6.39 -2.66
CA GLU A 110 -1.19 6.71 -2.93
C GLU A 110 -2.08 5.47 -3.06
N ARG A 111 -1.59 4.41 -3.73
CA ARG A 111 -2.32 3.16 -3.87
C ARG A 111 -2.41 2.41 -2.54
N TYR A 112 -1.31 2.35 -1.80
CA TYR A 112 -1.29 1.80 -0.45
C TYR A 112 -2.27 2.54 0.48
N GLU A 113 -2.25 3.88 0.48
CA GLU A 113 -3.18 4.68 1.28
C GLU A 113 -4.64 4.41 0.87
N ALA A 114 -4.92 4.38 -0.44
CA ALA A 114 -6.25 4.09 -0.95
C ALA A 114 -6.77 2.72 -0.49
N SER A 115 -5.93 1.69 -0.52
CA SER A 115 -6.27 0.32 -0.07
C SER A 115 -6.51 0.25 1.43
N ILE A 116 -5.65 0.84 2.25
CA ILE A 116 -5.86 0.85 3.71
C ILE A 116 -7.13 1.62 4.08
N LEU A 117 -7.43 2.73 3.42
CA LEU A 117 -8.63 3.52 3.67
C LEU A 117 -9.92 2.76 3.30
N GLN A 118 -9.85 1.78 2.41
CA GLN A 118 -10.97 0.90 2.00
C GLN A 118 -11.21 -0.27 2.96
N LEU A 119 -10.30 -0.55 3.89
CA LEU A 119 -10.53 -1.61 4.89
C LEU A 119 -11.68 -1.20 5.80
N GLU A 120 -12.80 -1.93 5.72
CA GLU A 120 -14.03 -1.64 6.47
C GLU A 120 -14.45 -2.77 7.41
N GLU A 121 -13.91 -3.98 7.22
CA GLU A 121 -14.36 -5.14 7.97
C GLU A 121 -13.43 -5.41 9.15
N LEU A 122 -14.01 -5.40 10.35
CA LEU A 122 -13.34 -5.89 11.54
C LEU A 122 -13.24 -7.41 11.45
N THR A 123 -12.08 -7.94 11.81
CA THR A 123 -11.95 -9.38 12.05
C THR A 123 -12.81 -9.80 13.25
N PRO A 124 -13.21 -11.08 13.37
CA PRO A 124 -14.11 -11.52 14.44
C PRO A 124 -13.65 -11.14 15.86
N HIS A 125 -12.35 -11.24 16.15
CA HIS A 125 -11.81 -10.85 17.46
C HIS A 125 -11.84 -9.33 17.71
N GLN A 126 -11.70 -8.52 16.65
CA GLN A 126 -11.81 -7.06 16.73
C GLN A 126 -13.26 -6.63 16.95
N GLU A 127 -14.22 -7.28 16.30
CA GLU A 127 -15.66 -7.05 16.49
C GLU A 127 -16.10 -7.42 17.91
N GLN A 128 -15.61 -8.56 18.43
CA GLN A 128 -15.84 -8.93 19.83
C GLN A 128 -15.29 -7.86 20.79
N LYS A 129 -14.06 -7.41 20.57
CA LYS A 129 -13.46 -6.36 21.41
C LYS A 129 -14.20 -5.04 21.33
N LEU A 130 -14.72 -4.68 20.15
CA LEU A 130 -15.54 -3.48 19.99
C LEU A 130 -16.84 -3.59 20.79
N THR A 131 -17.52 -4.75 20.73
CA THR A 131 -18.74 -5.01 21.51
C THR A 131 -18.47 -4.96 23.03
N GLU A 132 -17.34 -5.52 23.48
CA GLU A 132 -16.91 -5.42 24.89
C GLU A 132 -16.71 -3.95 25.31
N CYS A 133 -16.17 -3.11 24.42
CA CYS A 133 -15.98 -1.70 24.71
C CYS A 133 -17.33 -0.96 24.83
N GLU A 134 -18.28 -1.24 23.95
CA GLU A 134 -19.62 -0.63 23.98
C GLU A 134 -20.42 -1.06 25.22
N ALA A 135 -20.26 -2.31 25.66
CA ALA A 135 -20.94 -2.85 26.83
C ALA A 135 -20.45 -2.25 28.16
N ALA A 136 -19.24 -1.69 28.20
CA ALA A 136 -18.68 -1.08 29.42
C ALA A 136 -19.40 0.21 29.84
N GLY A 137 -20.11 0.87 28.92
CA GLY A 137 -20.85 2.11 29.17
C GLY A 137 -20.01 3.38 29.06
N ASP A 138 -20.68 4.54 29.09
CA ASP A 138 -20.09 5.85 28.78
C ASP A 138 -19.16 6.41 29.89
N ASP A 139 -19.26 5.90 31.12
CA ASP A 139 -18.53 6.40 32.30
C ASP A 139 -17.28 5.58 32.67
N VAL A 140 -16.85 4.66 31.80
CA VAL A 140 -15.72 3.75 32.07
C VAL A 140 -14.56 4.03 31.14
N ASP A 141 -13.37 4.24 31.71
CA ASP A 141 -12.12 4.32 30.96
C ASP A 141 -11.71 2.91 30.48
N ILE A 142 -11.61 2.74 29.17
CA ILE A 142 -11.30 1.45 28.55
C ILE A 142 -9.88 1.48 27.99
N HIS A 143 -9.04 0.55 28.47
CA HIS A 143 -7.70 0.37 27.93
C HIS A 143 -7.61 -0.88 27.04
N VAL A 144 -7.53 -0.67 25.73
CA VAL A 144 -7.38 -1.75 24.75
C VAL A 144 -5.90 -2.08 24.53
N MET A 145 -5.45 -3.21 25.07
CA MET A 145 -4.11 -3.74 24.86
C MET A 145 -4.09 -4.84 23.79
N ALA A 146 -3.18 -4.73 22.84
CA ALA A 146 -2.93 -5.77 21.83
C ALA A 146 -1.51 -5.57 21.24
N PRO A 147 -0.93 -6.59 20.59
CA PRO A 147 0.35 -6.47 19.89
C PRO A 147 0.33 -5.39 18.80
N ALA A 148 1.52 -4.89 18.42
CA ALA A 148 1.64 -4.05 17.23
C ALA A 148 1.07 -4.79 16.00
N GLY A 149 0.35 -4.09 15.13
CA GLY A 149 -0.28 -4.71 13.95
C GLY A 149 -1.62 -5.43 14.21
N ALA A 150 -2.03 -5.68 15.46
CA ALA A 150 -3.31 -6.33 15.78
C ALA A 150 -4.58 -5.49 15.47
N GLY A 151 -4.42 -4.29 14.90
CA GLY A 151 -5.53 -3.42 14.49
C GLY A 151 -6.21 -2.65 15.62
N LYS A 152 -5.50 -2.33 16.72
CA LYS A 152 -6.04 -1.49 17.82
C LYS A 152 -6.61 -0.16 17.33
N THR A 153 -5.87 0.53 16.46
CA THR A 153 -6.34 1.77 15.85
C THR A 153 -7.60 1.56 15.02
N PHE A 154 -7.71 0.40 14.36
CA PHE A 154 -8.88 0.07 13.57
C PHE A 154 -10.12 -0.16 14.45
N VAL A 155 -9.98 -0.86 15.58
CA VAL A 155 -11.05 -0.97 16.61
C VAL A 155 -11.45 0.41 17.12
N ALA A 156 -10.48 1.27 17.46
CA ALA A 156 -10.74 2.63 17.94
C ALA A 156 -11.47 3.51 16.90
N LEU A 157 -11.11 3.39 15.62
CA LEU A 157 -11.79 4.08 14.52
C LEU A 157 -13.25 3.65 14.38
N HIS A 158 -13.52 2.36 14.53
CA HIS A 158 -14.88 1.83 14.49
C HIS A 158 -15.71 2.26 15.70
N LEU A 159 -15.13 2.28 16.90
CA LEU A 159 -15.78 2.83 18.09
C LEU A 159 -16.14 4.30 17.87
N LEU A 160 -15.17 5.12 17.44
CA LEU A 160 -15.38 6.53 17.13
C LEU A 160 -16.51 6.72 16.09
N LEU A 161 -16.52 5.93 15.02
CA LEU A 161 -17.55 6.01 13.99
C LEU A 161 -18.94 5.66 14.54
N ARG A 162 -19.05 4.66 15.42
CA ARG A 162 -20.32 4.28 16.05
C ARG A 162 -20.79 5.35 17.03
N THR A 163 -19.90 5.91 17.84
CA THR A 163 -20.20 7.04 18.73
C THR A 163 -20.70 8.26 17.95
N LEU A 164 -20.08 8.61 16.83
CA LEU A 164 -20.52 9.74 15.99
C LEU A 164 -21.83 9.49 15.24
N ARG A 165 -22.29 8.24 15.10
CA ARG A 165 -23.58 7.91 14.46
C ARG A 165 -24.77 8.13 15.39
N GLY A 166 -24.56 8.06 16.70
CA GLY A 166 -25.60 8.23 17.70
C GLY A 166 -25.40 9.50 18.51
N LYS A 167 -26.40 10.40 18.54
CA LYS A 167 -26.42 11.66 19.31
C LYS A 167 -25.46 12.74 18.77
N ASP A 168 -25.62 13.97 19.28
CA ASP A 168 -24.75 15.12 19.01
C ASP A 168 -23.40 14.96 19.74
N ALA A 169 -22.69 13.89 19.39
CA ALA A 169 -21.48 13.45 20.06
C ALA A 169 -20.24 14.17 19.51
N ARG A 170 -19.27 14.47 20.38
CA ARG A 170 -17.98 15.04 20.02
C ARG A 170 -16.88 14.08 20.47
N VAL A 171 -15.99 13.72 19.56
CA VAL A 171 -14.87 12.82 19.85
C VAL A 171 -13.55 13.56 19.61
N LEU A 172 -12.66 13.50 20.59
CA LEU A 172 -11.28 13.97 20.45
C LEU A 172 -10.37 12.76 20.22
N PHE A 173 -9.76 12.68 19.04
CA PHE A 173 -8.75 11.67 18.74
C PHE A 173 -7.34 12.26 18.91
N VAL A 174 -6.54 11.66 19.79
CA VAL A 174 -5.17 12.10 20.07
C VAL A 174 -4.19 11.01 19.67
N ALA A 175 -3.15 11.38 18.92
CA ALA A 175 -2.05 10.49 18.57
C ALA A 175 -0.72 11.24 18.60
N ARG A 176 0.35 10.51 18.93
CA ARG A 176 1.73 11.05 18.93
C ARG A 176 2.22 11.46 17.55
N SER A 177 1.72 10.80 16.50
CA SER A 177 2.16 11.02 15.11
C SER A 177 1.13 11.87 14.35
N PRO A 178 1.52 13.02 13.78
CA PRO A 178 0.65 13.80 12.91
C PRO A 178 0.10 13.00 11.73
N ALA A 179 0.91 12.10 11.15
CA ALA A 179 0.49 11.24 10.04
C ALA A 179 -0.70 10.35 10.43
N LEU A 180 -0.75 9.88 11.68
CA LEU A 180 -1.87 9.08 12.16
C LEU A 180 -3.14 9.93 12.31
N CYS A 181 -3.03 11.17 12.77
CA CYS A 181 -4.15 12.11 12.83
C CYS A 181 -4.73 12.38 11.43
N PHE A 182 -3.87 12.65 10.44
CA PHE A 182 -4.30 12.85 9.05
C PHE A 182 -4.95 11.59 8.47
N PHE A 183 -4.39 10.41 8.76
CA PHE A 183 -4.98 9.14 8.35
C PHE A 183 -6.39 8.96 8.91
N VAL A 184 -6.59 9.18 10.22
CA VAL A 184 -7.90 9.09 10.87
C VAL A 184 -8.90 10.07 10.25
N ALA A 185 -8.49 11.32 10.03
CA ALA A 185 -9.33 12.34 9.40
C ALA A 185 -9.77 11.93 7.98
N LYS A 186 -8.83 11.46 7.14
CA LYS A 186 -9.13 10.95 5.79
C LYS A 186 -10.06 9.72 5.83
N TRP A 187 -9.81 8.79 6.74
CA TRP A 187 -10.60 7.57 6.93
C TRP A 187 -12.06 7.89 7.26
N LEU A 188 -12.27 8.85 8.16
CA LEU A 188 -13.61 9.33 8.54
C LEU A 188 -14.28 10.09 7.41
N ALA A 189 -13.59 11.03 6.77
CA ALA A 189 -14.14 11.83 5.68
C ALA A 189 -14.67 10.96 4.54
N ARG A 190 -13.94 9.90 4.16
CA ARG A 190 -14.40 8.93 3.15
C ARG A 190 -15.70 8.24 3.54
N ARG A 191 -15.84 7.80 4.80
CA ARG A 191 -17.04 7.08 5.28
C ARG A 191 -18.24 7.99 5.47
N VAL A 192 -18.04 9.22 5.92
CA VAL A 192 -19.11 10.21 6.00
C VAL A 192 -19.62 10.57 4.60
N LYS A 193 -18.72 10.74 3.62
CA LYS A 193 -19.09 11.00 2.22
C LYS A 193 -19.92 9.85 1.64
N ALA A 194 -19.46 8.60 1.79
CA ALA A 194 -20.19 7.43 1.33
C ALA A 194 -21.59 7.29 1.97
N LEU A 195 -21.73 7.63 3.26
CA LEU A 195 -23.03 7.65 3.95
C LEU A 195 -23.97 8.75 3.42
N ARG A 196 -23.45 9.93 3.06
CA ARG A 196 -24.25 11.02 2.46
C ARG A 196 -24.74 10.65 1.06
N GLU A 197 -23.86 10.08 0.23
CA GLU A 197 -24.20 9.64 -1.13
C GLU A 197 -25.29 8.55 -1.10
N ARG A 198 -25.19 7.57 -0.18
CA ARG A 198 -26.22 6.54 0.01
C ARG A 198 -27.58 7.08 0.46
N ARG A 199 -27.60 8.16 1.25
CA ARG A 199 -28.84 8.83 1.70
C ARG A 199 -29.51 9.68 0.61
N GLN A 200 -28.78 10.10 -0.41
CA GLN A 200 -29.35 10.85 -1.55
C GLN A 200 -29.95 9.94 -2.62
N LEU A 201 -29.62 8.64 -2.58
CA LEU A 201 -30.10 7.62 -3.53
C LEU A 201 -31.29 6.80 -3.00
N LEU A 202 -31.77 7.09 -1.78
CA LEU A 202 -32.94 6.48 -1.12
C LEU A 202 -34.00 7.55 -0.89
#